data_AF-A0A7S7RMS6-F1
#
_entry.id   AF-A0A7S7RMS6-F1
#
_cell.length_a   1.000
_cell.length_b   1.000
_cell.length_c   1.000
_cell.angle_alpha   90.00
_cell.angle_beta   90.00
_cell.angle_gamma   90.00
#
_symmetry.space_group_name_H-M   'P 1'
#
loop_
_entity.id
_entity.type
_entity.pdbx_description
1 polymer ?
#
loop_
_entity_poly.entity_id
_entity_poly.type
_entity_poly.pdbx_seq_one_letter_code
_entity_poly.pdbx_strand_id
1 'polypeptide(L)'
;MEAKAIKTDKYFTLNEISKHLENVEYIIMAAPAPSKFKDTPIQFTIFLNTDEKLPQDVKDAILDKFLDENSMKNPIEVMSQLMPVGFSMSAQDTPMPLLLVSPEDQRSIPYSVMHVMDFLADSDNFYEAKTHKLTGWSYSYN
;
A
#
# COMPACT_ATOMS: atom_id res chain seq x y z
N MET A 1 21.55 -7.67 4.66
CA MET A 1 20.71 -8.64 3.92
C MET A 1 20.35 -7.97 2.60
N GLU A 2 20.62 -8.59 1.45
CA GLU A 2 20.23 -8.00 0.15
C GLU A 2 18.75 -8.26 -0.10
N ALA A 3 17.97 -7.19 -0.31
CA ALA A 3 16.56 -7.29 -0.67
C ALA A 3 16.41 -7.80 -2.11
N LYS A 4 15.64 -8.88 -2.28
CA LYS A 4 15.38 -9.56 -3.56
C LYS A 4 13.96 -9.27 -4.04
N ALA A 5 13.73 -9.43 -5.34
CA ALA A 5 12.39 -9.33 -5.92
C ALA A 5 11.39 -10.27 -5.21
N ILE A 6 10.20 -9.76 -4.93
CA ILE A 6 9.16 -10.48 -4.19
C ILE A 6 8.59 -11.58 -5.09
N LYS A 7 8.49 -12.78 -4.55
CA LYS A 7 7.76 -13.90 -5.16
C LYS A 7 6.54 -14.17 -4.29
N THR A 8 5.37 -14.21 -4.92
CA THR A 8 4.14 -14.64 -4.28
C THR A 8 4.12 -16.17 -4.24
N ASP A 9 4.09 -16.72 -3.04
CA ASP A 9 4.02 -18.18 -2.86
C ASP A 9 2.56 -18.65 -2.78
N LYS A 10 1.72 -17.92 -2.03
CA LYS A 10 0.31 -18.24 -1.80
C LYS A 10 -0.48 -16.98 -1.43
N TYR A 11 -1.75 -16.92 -1.81
CA TYR A 11 -2.69 -15.90 -1.31
C TYR A 11 -3.38 -16.34 -0.02
N PHE A 12 -3.65 -15.38 0.85
CA PHE A 12 -4.40 -15.61 2.07
C PHE A 12 -5.85 -15.95 1.73
N THR A 13 -6.45 -16.82 2.53
CA THR A 13 -7.89 -17.07 2.56
C THR A 13 -8.61 -15.96 3.32
N LEU A 14 -9.93 -15.83 3.15
CA LEU A 14 -10.72 -14.81 3.87
C LEU A 14 -10.52 -14.86 5.39
N ASN A 15 -10.49 -16.05 5.99
CA ASN A 15 -10.27 -16.20 7.43
C ASN A 15 -8.86 -15.77 7.85
N GLU A 16 -7.84 -16.07 7.04
CA GLU A 16 -6.47 -15.61 7.29
C GLU A 16 -6.38 -14.08 7.18
N ILE A 17 -7.07 -13.47 6.22
CA ILE A 17 -7.15 -12.01 6.06
C ILE A 17 -7.82 -11.37 7.27
N SER A 18 -9.02 -11.82 7.67
CA SER A 18 -9.73 -11.27 8.83
C SER A 18 -8.90 -11.34 10.11
N LYS A 19 -8.24 -12.48 10.35
CA LYS A 19 -7.37 -12.66 11.52
C LYS A 19 -6.14 -11.76 11.46
N HIS A 20 -5.54 -11.62 10.28
CA HIS A 20 -4.36 -10.78 10.10
C HIS A 20 -4.67 -9.30 10.37
N LEU A 21 -5.84 -8.83 9.95
CA LEU A 21 -6.24 -7.43 10.04
C LEU A 21 -6.81 -7.02 11.41
N GLU A 22 -7.04 -7.95 12.34
CA GLU A 22 -7.74 -7.68 13.61
C GLU A 22 -7.14 -6.51 14.42
N ASN A 23 -5.81 -6.36 14.43
CA ASN A 23 -5.12 -5.30 15.15
C ASN A 23 -4.37 -4.33 14.23
N VAL A 24 -4.56 -4.42 12.91
CA VAL A 24 -3.90 -3.54 11.95
C VAL A 24 -4.69 -2.24 11.84
N GLU A 25 -4.05 -1.10 12.03
CA GLU A 25 -4.67 0.20 11.78
C GLU A 25 -4.56 0.59 10.31
N TYR A 26 -3.32 0.55 9.79
CA TYR A 26 -3.02 0.90 8.42
C TYR A 26 -1.75 0.20 7.94
N ILE A 27 -1.59 0.20 6.63
CA ILE A 27 -0.42 -0.34 5.94
C ILE A 27 0.09 0.74 5.00
N ILE A 28 1.39 0.97 4.98
CA ILE A 28 2.04 1.81 3.95
C ILE A 28 2.86 0.90 3.07
N MET A 29 2.65 1.00 1.76
CA MET A 29 3.48 0.37 0.73
C MET A 29 4.17 1.46 -0.08
N ALA A 30 5.42 1.20 -0.43
CA ALA A 30 6.19 2.00 -1.37
C ALA A 30 6.73 1.09 -2.48
N ALA A 31 6.51 1.49 -3.72
CA ALA A 31 6.97 0.79 -4.91
C ALA A 31 7.65 1.78 -5.87
N PRO A 32 8.55 1.33 -6.75
CA PRO A 32 9.09 2.20 -7.78
C PRO A 32 7.99 2.67 -8.75
N ALA A 33 7.89 3.98 -8.96
CA ALA A 33 7.03 4.51 -10.01
C ALA A 33 7.58 4.17 -11.41
N PRO A 34 6.73 4.16 -12.46
CA PRO A 34 7.19 4.03 -13.84
C PRO A 34 8.26 5.07 -14.20
N SER A 35 9.30 4.65 -14.94
CA SER A 35 10.49 5.47 -15.22
C SER A 35 10.24 6.82 -15.90
N LYS A 36 9.04 7.06 -16.44
CA LYS A 36 8.62 8.35 -16.99
C LYS A 36 8.45 9.44 -15.93
N PHE A 37 8.15 9.05 -14.68
CA PHE A 37 7.97 9.97 -13.56
C PHE A 37 9.31 10.21 -12.85
N LYS A 38 9.97 11.32 -13.21
CA LYS A 38 11.28 11.67 -12.66
C LYS A 38 11.19 12.43 -11.33
N ASP A 39 10.20 13.32 -11.22
CA ASP A 39 10.02 14.19 -10.06
C ASP A 39 9.24 13.52 -8.92
N THR A 40 8.54 12.42 -9.23
CA THR A 40 7.78 11.59 -8.28
C THR A 40 8.10 10.11 -8.51
N PRO A 41 9.32 9.66 -8.17
CA PRO A 41 9.85 8.37 -8.57
C PRO A 41 9.32 7.19 -7.74
N ILE A 42 8.46 7.44 -6.75
CA ILE A 42 7.89 6.44 -5.86
C ILE A 42 6.37 6.48 -5.96
N GLN A 43 5.77 5.30 -6.08
CA GLN A 43 4.34 5.11 -5.87
C GLN A 43 4.13 4.70 -4.42
N PHE A 44 3.29 5.45 -3.71
CA PHE A 44 2.87 5.13 -2.36
C PHE A 44 1.43 4.65 -2.38
N THR A 45 1.16 3.61 -1.60
CA THR A 45 -0.19 3.12 -1.37
C THR A 45 -0.40 2.99 0.13
N ILE A 46 -1.40 3.70 0.65
CA ILE A 46 -1.82 3.65 2.05
C ILE A 46 -3.12 2.87 2.11
N PHE A 47 -3.13 1.79 2.87
CA PHE A 47 -4.29 0.95 3.11
C PHE A 47 -4.78 1.22 4.53
N LEU A 48 -5.86 1.98 4.68
CA LEU A 48 -6.51 2.17 5.98
C LEU A 48 -7.45 1.00 6.23
N ASN A 49 -7.34 0.35 7.39
CA ASN A 49 -8.18 -0.79 7.74
C ASN A 49 -9.59 -0.37 8.17
N THR A 50 -10.32 0.21 7.23
CA THR A 50 -11.70 0.64 7.36
C THR A 50 -12.40 0.52 6.01
N ASP A 51 -13.68 0.17 6.02
CA ASP A 51 -14.56 0.20 4.85
C ASP A 51 -15.50 1.43 4.86
N GLU A 52 -15.25 2.39 5.76
CA GLU A 52 -16.02 3.61 5.88
C GLU A 52 -15.74 4.58 4.72
N LYS A 53 -16.81 5.24 4.26
CA LYS A 53 -16.68 6.34 3.30
C LYS A 53 -16.26 7.61 4.04
N LEU A 54 -14.98 7.94 3.93
CA LEU A 54 -14.44 9.15 4.54
C LEU A 54 -14.87 10.42 3.77
N PRO A 55 -15.26 11.49 4.46
CA PRO A 55 -15.39 12.84 3.88
C PRO A 55 -14.07 13.36 3.30
N GLN A 56 -14.14 14.32 2.37
CA GLN A 56 -12.95 14.81 1.67
C GLN A 56 -11.94 15.51 2.60
N ASP A 57 -12.43 16.34 3.52
CA ASP A 57 -11.61 17.01 4.53
C ASP A 57 -10.85 16.03 5.43
N VAL A 58 -11.49 14.90 5.77
CA VAL A 58 -10.83 13.81 6.53
C VAL A 58 -9.77 13.12 5.68
N LYS A 59 -10.05 12.86 4.39
CA LYS A 59 -9.05 12.27 3.48
C LYS A 59 -7.82 13.17 3.34
N ASP A 60 -8.04 14.48 3.18
CA ASP A 60 -6.97 15.47 3.04
C ASP A 60 -6.11 15.51 4.31
N ALA A 61 -6.73 15.57 5.49
CA ALA A 61 -6.03 15.57 6.77
C ALA A 61 -5.20 14.28 7.01
N ILE A 62 -5.73 13.13 6.60
CA ILE A 62 -5.01 11.86 6.67
C ILE A 62 -3.80 11.89 5.73
N LEU A 63 -4.00 12.31 4.48
CA LEU A 63 -2.90 12.39 3.51
C LEU A 63 -1.80 13.32 4.02
N ASP A 64 -2.15 14.53 4.47
CA ASP A 64 -1.19 15.51 5.00
C ASP A 64 -0.37 14.91 6.16
N LYS A 65 -1.02 14.22 7.10
CA LYS A 65 -0.33 13.50 8.19
C LYS A 65 0.70 12.51 7.64
N PHE A 66 0.34 11.69 6.67
CA PHE A 66 1.26 10.69 6.12
C PHE A 66 2.42 11.31 5.34
N LEU A 67 2.16 12.39 4.61
CA LEU A 67 3.20 13.13 3.89
C LEU A 67 4.24 13.69 4.87
N ASP A 68 3.77 14.32 5.95
CA ASP A 68 4.64 14.89 6.99
C ASP A 68 5.45 13.81 7.71
N GLU A 69 4.78 12.78 8.24
CA GLU A 69 5.43 11.71 9.02
C GLU A 69 6.48 10.93 8.23
N ASN A 70 6.27 10.77 6.91
CA ASN A 70 7.15 9.98 6.05
C ASN A 70 8.06 10.85 5.17
N SER A 71 8.07 12.17 5.39
CA SER A 71 8.84 13.15 4.61
C SER A 71 8.60 13.02 3.10
N MET A 72 7.37 12.72 2.71
CA MET A 72 6.96 12.61 1.31
C MET A 72 6.66 14.01 0.76
N LYS A 73 7.05 14.25 -0.49
CA LYS A 73 6.99 15.57 -1.13
C LYS A 73 6.32 15.47 -2.48
N ASN A 74 5.61 16.54 -2.85
CA ASN A 74 4.98 16.72 -4.17
C ASN A 74 4.05 15.56 -4.58
N PRO A 75 3.05 15.21 -3.76
CA PRO A 75 2.08 14.19 -4.15
C PRO A 75 1.34 14.60 -5.43
N ILE A 76 1.24 13.70 -6.40
CA ILE A 76 0.45 13.87 -7.63
C ILE A 76 -0.40 12.63 -7.88
N GLU A 77 -1.40 12.76 -8.75
CA GLU A 77 -2.29 11.65 -9.16
C GLU A 77 -2.97 10.97 -7.96
N VAL A 78 -3.30 11.76 -6.93
CA VAL A 78 -3.88 11.25 -5.68
C VAL A 78 -5.26 10.65 -5.95
N MET A 79 -5.36 9.36 -5.65
CA MET A 79 -6.61 8.59 -5.64
C MET A 79 -6.94 8.21 -4.20
N SER A 80 -8.21 8.32 -3.80
CA SER A 80 -8.66 7.93 -2.45
C SER A 80 -10.06 7.31 -2.47
N GLN A 81 -10.15 5.98 -2.42
CA GLN A 81 -11.43 5.25 -2.49
C GLN A 81 -11.39 3.88 -1.80
N LEU A 82 -12.58 3.30 -1.57
CA LEU A 82 -12.71 1.92 -1.11
C LEU A 82 -12.31 0.95 -2.20
N MET A 83 -11.39 0.03 -1.89
CA MET A 83 -10.84 -0.92 -2.85
C MET A 83 -10.72 -2.32 -2.24
N PRO A 84 -10.84 -3.37 -3.07
CA PRO A 84 -10.53 -4.74 -2.67
C PRO A 84 -9.01 -4.92 -2.53
N VAL A 85 -8.59 -5.40 -1.37
CA VAL A 85 -7.18 -5.63 -1.00
C VAL A 85 -6.99 -7.09 -0.62
N GLY A 86 -6.19 -7.79 -1.42
CA GLY A 86 -5.73 -9.15 -1.13
C GLY A 86 -4.43 -9.13 -0.33
N PHE A 87 -4.04 -10.30 0.19
CA PHE A 87 -2.77 -10.47 0.89
C PHE A 87 -2.06 -11.72 0.37
N SER A 88 -0.77 -11.61 0.11
CA SER A 88 0.06 -12.75 -0.25
C SER A 88 1.17 -13.02 0.75
N MET A 89 1.49 -14.31 0.88
CA MET A 89 2.68 -14.76 1.56
C MET A 89 3.87 -14.65 0.61
N SER A 90 4.97 -14.14 1.13
CA SER A 90 6.26 -14.12 0.46
C SER A 90 7.33 -14.63 1.41
N ALA A 91 8.60 -14.59 0.99
CA ALA A 91 9.73 -14.87 1.88
C ALA A 91 9.90 -13.85 3.03
N GLN A 92 9.12 -12.77 3.05
CA GLN A 92 9.09 -11.77 4.14
C GLN A 92 8.13 -12.22 5.25
N ASP A 93 8.44 -11.83 6.49
CA ASP A 93 7.67 -12.25 7.69
C ASP A 93 6.26 -11.67 7.74
N THR A 94 6.03 -10.53 7.10
CA THR A 94 4.71 -9.90 7.04
C THR A 94 4.04 -10.13 5.69
N PRO A 95 2.71 -10.31 5.64
CA PRO A 95 1.98 -10.47 4.38
C PRO A 95 2.16 -9.23 3.50
N MET A 96 2.20 -9.41 2.19
CA MET A 96 2.23 -8.28 1.26
C MET A 96 0.78 -7.88 0.89
N PRO A 97 0.37 -6.61 1.06
CA PRO A 97 -0.93 -6.16 0.57
C PRO A 97 -0.94 -6.07 -0.96
N LEU A 98 -2.09 -6.33 -1.57
CA LEU A 98 -2.27 -6.35 -3.02
C LEU A 98 -3.54 -5.59 -3.40
N LEU A 99 -3.39 -4.47 -4.10
CA LEU A 99 -4.51 -3.73 -4.66
C LEU A 99 -5.08 -4.48 -5.86
N LEU A 100 -6.30 -5.00 -5.75
CA LEU A 100 -6.93 -5.80 -6.81
C LEU A 100 -7.70 -4.90 -7.77
N VAL A 101 -7.03 -4.37 -8.79
CA VAL A 101 -7.67 -3.47 -9.78
C VAL A 101 -8.39 -4.26 -10.88
N SER A 102 -7.88 -5.43 -11.27
CA SER A 102 -8.46 -6.20 -12.37
C SER A 102 -9.71 -6.98 -11.92
N PRO A 103 -10.79 -7.04 -12.73
CA PRO A 103 -11.97 -7.83 -12.39
C PRO A 103 -11.71 -9.34 -12.29
N GLU A 104 -10.66 -9.84 -12.96
CA GLU A 104 -10.27 -11.24 -12.89
C GLU A 104 -9.66 -11.58 -11.53
N ASP A 105 -8.75 -10.74 -11.04
CA ASP A 105 -8.13 -10.89 -9.73
C ASP A 105 -9.18 -10.77 -8.62
N GLN A 106 -10.10 -9.81 -8.73
CA GLN A 106 -11.19 -9.65 -7.75
C GLN A 106 -12.12 -10.86 -7.66
N ARG A 107 -12.21 -11.69 -8.70
CA ARG A 107 -13.03 -12.92 -8.69
C ARG A 107 -12.28 -14.14 -8.18
N SER A 108 -10.95 -14.12 -8.23
CA SER A 108 -10.11 -15.30 -8.00
C SER A 108 -9.28 -15.21 -6.72
N ILE A 109 -8.98 -14.00 -6.24
CA ILE A 109 -8.16 -13.75 -5.06
C ILE A 109 -9.08 -13.29 -3.90
N PRO A 110 -9.06 -13.98 -2.75
CA PRO A 110 -9.74 -13.50 -1.56
C PRO A 110 -9.24 -12.13 -1.11
N TYR A 111 -10.15 -11.26 -0.68
CA TYR A 111 -9.82 -9.88 -0.29
C TYR A 111 -10.66 -9.38 0.89
N SER A 112 -10.18 -8.31 1.52
CA SER A 112 -10.98 -7.42 2.35
C SER A 112 -11.17 -6.08 1.64
N VAL A 113 -12.24 -5.35 1.95
CA VAL A 113 -12.39 -3.97 1.48
C VAL A 113 -11.69 -3.05 2.46
N MET A 114 -10.85 -2.16 1.94
CA MET A 114 -10.13 -1.15 2.72
C MET A 114 -10.22 0.20 2.02
N HIS A 115 -10.08 1.28 2.77
CA HIS A 115 -9.96 2.62 2.20
C HIS A 115 -8.52 2.85 1.76
N VAL A 116 -8.30 2.97 0.46
CA VAL A 116 -6.98 3.04 -0.16
C VAL A 116 -6.72 4.45 -0.67
N MET A 117 -5.55 4.99 -0.30
CA MET A 117 -4.98 6.18 -0.92
C MET A 117 -3.76 5.78 -1.75
N ASP A 118 -3.77 6.05 -3.05
CA ASP A 118 -2.66 5.75 -3.96
C ASP A 118 -2.22 7.03 -4.65
N PHE A 119 -0.92 7.28 -4.68
CA PHE A 119 -0.36 8.51 -5.26
C PHE A 119 1.11 8.34 -5.63
N LEU A 120 1.61 9.25 -6.46
CA LEU A 120 3.03 9.36 -6.77
C LEU A 120 3.65 10.49 -5.96
N ALA A 121 4.82 10.28 -5.37
CA ALA A 121 5.57 11.31 -4.65
C ALA A 121 7.08 11.05 -4.71
N ASP A 122 7.85 11.94 -4.11
CA ASP A 122 9.26 11.72 -3.78
C ASP A 122 9.46 11.66 -2.27
N SER A 123 10.47 10.93 -1.81
CA SER A 123 10.89 10.93 -0.40
C SER A 123 12.33 10.46 -0.29
N ASP A 124 13.08 11.13 0.58
CA ASP A 124 14.47 10.77 0.89
C ASP A 124 14.56 9.52 1.78
N ASN A 125 13.45 9.16 2.46
CA ASN A 125 13.39 8.04 3.40
C ASN A 125 13.13 6.67 2.71
N PHE A 126 12.85 6.66 1.40
CA PHE A 126 12.49 5.46 0.63
C PHE A 126 13.48 5.20 -0.52
N TYR A 127 14.77 5.27 -0.20
CA TYR A 127 15.87 5.14 -1.16
C TYR A 127 15.86 3.80 -1.91
N GLU A 128 15.50 2.71 -1.23
CA GLU A 128 15.42 1.37 -1.80
C GLU A 128 14.37 1.29 -2.93
N ALA A 129 13.21 1.94 -2.74
CA ALA A 129 12.17 2.00 -3.77
C ALA A 129 12.63 2.86 -4.96
N LYS A 130 13.21 4.02 -4.69
CA LYS A 130 13.67 4.97 -5.71
C LYS A 130 14.81 4.42 -6.56
N THR A 131 15.85 3.92 -5.91
CA THR A 131 17.14 3.59 -6.53
C THR A 131 17.27 2.11 -6.85
N HIS A 132 16.91 1.23 -5.91
CA HIS A 132 17.03 -0.22 -6.08
C HIS A 132 15.80 -0.86 -6.74
N LYS A 133 14.74 -0.07 -6.98
CA LYS A 133 13.49 -0.52 -7.61
C LYS A 133 12.83 -1.67 -6.83
N LEU A 134 12.91 -1.58 -5.50
CA LEU A 134 12.35 -2.56 -4.59
C LEU A 134 11.02 -2.09 -4.04
N THR A 135 10.07 -3.01 -3.92
CA THR A 135 8.81 -2.76 -3.20
C THR A 135 9.00 -3.13 -1.74
N GLY A 136 8.49 -2.28 -0.85
CA GLY A 136 8.47 -2.52 0.58
C GLY A 136 7.13 -2.11 1.18
N TRP A 137 6.83 -2.64 2.36
CA TRP A 137 5.64 -2.27 3.11
C TRP A 137 5.89 -2.37 4.62
N SER A 138 5.07 -1.66 5.38
CA SER A 138 5.08 -1.68 6.84
C SER A 138 3.65 -1.59 7.38
N TYR A 139 3.42 -2.25 8.50
CA TYR A 139 2.15 -2.28 9.21
C TYR A 139 2.20 -1.40 10.45
N SER A 140 1.13 -0.64 10.69
CA SER A 140 0.83 -0.05 12.00
C SER A 140 -0.22 -0.88 12.71
N TYR A 141 -0.08 -1.00 14.02
CA TYR A 141 -0.94 -1.80 14.88
C TYR A 141 -1.48 -0.94 16.04
N ASN A 142 -2.71 -1.22 16.49
CA ASN A 142 -3.32 -0.64 17.69
C ASN A 142 -2.61 -1.05 18.99
#